data_AF-A0A660MVI4-F1
#
_entry.id   AF-A0A660MVI4-F1
#
_cell.length_a   1.000
_cell.length_b   1.000
_cell.length_c   1.000
_cell.angle_alpha   90.00
_cell.angle_beta   90.00
_cell.angle_gamma   90.00
#
_symmetry.space_group_name_H-M   'P 1'
#
loop_
_entity.id
_entity.type
_entity.pdbx_description
1 polymer ?
#
loop_
_entity_poly.entity_id
_entity_poly.type
_entity_poly.pdbx_seq_one_letter_code
_entity_poly.pdbx_strand_id
1 'polypeptide(L)'
;MTKKTKESIAQSWEHKYKQYCFNARIKKEQKIDRIREQNQKNLEYQIEKINRKHQSDLSKKKLEYERKAKNEIRALDGKPQREYKTKHWTRNQKLQFALDIAQENSKLRDTDKNGEGFCISCNQKKSWSELAGGHRYSRMFQSICLHKANINAQCHSCNWTTGPSGCILEAEKINTEYEKNIIKKRGEDKFLELQLMKQEELSNPVAYKWTEIKLDELIPDLITENERLWETKNFYKPKKNWRKIYEKELKRE
;
A
#
# COMPACT_ATOMS: atom_id res chain seq x y z
N MET A 1 9.14 -73.04 -68.14
CA MET A 1 9.22 -71.57 -67.98
C MET A 1 8.99 -70.92 -69.33
N THR A 2 7.78 -70.43 -69.60
CA THR A 2 7.44 -69.75 -70.86
C THR A 2 8.17 -68.40 -70.93
N LYS A 3 9.06 -68.22 -71.91
CA LYS A 3 9.81 -66.97 -72.13
C LYS A 3 8.83 -65.88 -72.56
N LYS A 4 8.76 -64.77 -71.79
CA LYS A 4 7.95 -63.61 -72.15
C LYS A 4 8.39 -63.04 -73.51
N THR A 5 7.43 -62.77 -74.40
CA THR A 5 7.70 -62.09 -75.68
C THR A 5 7.94 -60.60 -75.44
N LYS A 6 8.76 -59.96 -76.29
CA LYS A 6 9.07 -58.52 -76.19
C LYS A 6 7.81 -57.65 -76.17
N GLU A 7 6.79 -58.01 -76.95
CA GLU A 7 5.50 -57.33 -76.99
C GLU A 7 4.71 -57.43 -75.68
N SER A 8 4.71 -58.61 -75.02
CA SER A 8 4.03 -58.77 -73.73
C SER A 8 4.66 -57.91 -72.63
N ILE A 9 5.97 -57.69 -72.72
CA ILE A 9 6.72 -56.82 -71.79
C ILE A 9 6.34 -55.36 -72.06
N ALA A 10 6.33 -54.92 -73.32
CA ALA A 10 5.96 -53.55 -73.70
C ALA A 10 4.53 -53.20 -73.28
N GLN A 11 3.55 -54.08 -73.54
CA GLN A 11 2.15 -53.89 -73.13
C GLN A 11 1.98 -53.82 -71.61
N SER A 12 2.72 -54.64 -70.85
CA SER A 12 2.72 -54.61 -69.39
C SER A 12 3.25 -53.28 -68.84
N TRP A 13 4.33 -52.75 -69.43
CA TRP A 13 4.88 -51.45 -69.04
C TRP A 13 3.98 -50.28 -69.44
N GLU A 14 3.34 -50.33 -70.60
CA GLU A 14 2.38 -49.32 -71.03
C GLU A 14 1.15 -49.29 -70.10
N HIS A 15 0.64 -50.45 -69.69
CA HIS A 15 -0.43 -50.55 -68.71
C HIS A 15 -0.02 -49.94 -67.35
N LYS A 16 1.17 -50.28 -66.86
CA LYS A 16 1.72 -49.69 -65.62
C LYS A 16 1.88 -48.17 -65.72
N TYR A 17 2.32 -47.66 -66.87
CA TYR A 17 2.43 -46.23 -67.12
C TYR A 17 1.06 -45.54 -67.12
N LYS A 18 0.05 -46.13 -67.78
CA LYS A 18 -1.33 -45.63 -67.74
C LYS A 18 -1.89 -45.59 -66.32
N GLN A 19 -1.63 -46.64 -65.52
CA GLN A 19 -2.02 -46.69 -64.11
C GLN A 19 -1.30 -45.63 -63.27
N TYR A 20 -0.01 -45.41 -63.53
CA TYR A 20 0.76 -44.33 -62.91
C TYR A 20 0.18 -42.95 -63.24
N CYS A 21 -0.11 -42.67 -64.51
CA CYS A 21 -0.69 -41.40 -64.95
C CYS A 21 -2.07 -41.14 -64.32
N PHE A 22 -2.91 -42.17 -64.23
CA PHE A 22 -4.20 -42.10 -63.54
C PHE A 22 -4.01 -41.75 -62.05
N ASN A 23 -3.16 -42.48 -61.35
CA ASN A 23 -2.88 -42.23 -59.93
C ASN A 23 -2.25 -40.86 -59.68
N ALA A 24 -1.38 -40.39 -60.58
CA ALA A 24 -0.77 -39.06 -60.50
C ALA A 24 -1.83 -37.94 -60.67
N ARG A 25 -2.80 -38.12 -61.56
CA ARG A 25 -3.92 -37.18 -61.74
C ARG A 25 -4.78 -37.10 -60.47
N ILE A 26 -5.17 -38.24 -59.91
CA ILE A 26 -5.96 -38.29 -58.67
C ILE A 26 -5.20 -37.62 -57.51
N LYS A 27 -3.90 -37.91 -57.35
CA LYS A 27 -3.08 -37.28 -56.30
C LYS A 27 -2.97 -35.76 -56.49
N LYS A 28 -2.90 -35.28 -57.74
CA LYS A 28 -2.91 -33.84 -58.05
C LYS A 28 -4.23 -33.20 -57.63
N GLU A 29 -5.35 -33.78 -57.99
CA GLU A 29 -6.70 -33.30 -57.63
C GLU A 29 -6.89 -33.26 -56.12
N GLN A 30 -6.57 -34.36 -55.42
CA GLN A 30 -6.61 -34.42 -53.95
C GLN A 30 -5.71 -33.38 -53.26
N LYS A 31 -4.59 -32.99 -53.89
CA LYS A 31 -3.73 -31.92 -53.35
C LYS A 31 -4.38 -30.54 -53.54
N ILE A 32 -5.00 -30.29 -54.69
CA ILE A 32 -5.73 -29.05 -54.97
C ILE A 32 -6.91 -28.88 -54.00
N ASP A 33 -7.68 -29.93 -53.78
CA ASP A 33 -8.86 -29.87 -52.90
C ASP A 33 -8.48 -29.63 -51.44
N ARG A 34 -7.40 -30.26 -50.95
CA ARG A 34 -6.86 -29.96 -49.61
C ARG A 34 -6.43 -28.51 -49.45
N ILE A 35 -5.81 -27.93 -50.48
CA ILE A 35 -5.44 -26.51 -50.46
C ILE A 35 -6.68 -25.61 -50.43
N ARG A 36 -7.73 -25.94 -51.21
CA ARG A 36 -8.99 -25.20 -51.20
C ARG A 36 -9.68 -25.26 -49.84
N GLU A 37 -9.79 -26.44 -49.25
CA GLU A 37 -10.39 -26.62 -47.92
C GLU A 37 -9.62 -25.85 -46.84
N GLN A 38 -8.28 -25.91 -46.87
CA GLN A 38 -7.46 -25.16 -45.93
C GLN A 38 -7.64 -23.64 -46.09
N ASN A 39 -7.71 -23.14 -47.33
CA ASN A 39 -7.95 -21.73 -47.60
C ASN A 39 -9.34 -21.29 -47.13
N GLN A 40 -10.36 -22.12 -47.30
CA GLN A 40 -11.70 -21.85 -46.80
C GLN A 40 -11.73 -21.76 -45.27
N LYS A 41 -11.11 -22.72 -44.56
CA LYS A 41 -11.00 -22.68 -43.09
C LYS A 41 -10.26 -21.43 -42.60
N ASN A 42 -9.18 -21.05 -43.29
CA ASN A 42 -8.42 -19.84 -42.95
C ASN A 42 -9.28 -18.58 -43.14
N LEU A 43 -10.08 -18.52 -44.21
CA LEU A 43 -10.98 -17.39 -44.47
C LEU A 43 -12.08 -17.29 -43.39
N GLU A 44 -12.73 -18.42 -43.08
CA GLU A 44 -13.76 -18.50 -42.04
C GLU A 44 -13.22 -18.02 -40.68
N TYR A 45 -12.02 -18.46 -40.30
CA TYR A 45 -11.35 -18.02 -39.08
C TYR A 45 -11.11 -16.49 -39.04
N GLN A 46 -10.68 -15.89 -40.16
CA GLN A 46 -10.47 -14.44 -40.23
C GLN A 46 -11.78 -13.67 -40.12
N ILE A 47 -12.85 -14.13 -40.77
CA ILE A 47 -14.19 -13.54 -40.68
C ILE A 47 -14.69 -13.61 -39.23
N GLU A 48 -14.58 -14.77 -38.57
CA GLU A 48 -14.99 -14.94 -37.18
C GLU A 48 -14.20 -14.04 -36.23
N LYS A 49 -12.89 -13.87 -36.47
CA LYS A 49 -12.05 -12.96 -35.69
C LYS A 49 -12.51 -11.50 -35.82
N ILE A 50 -12.87 -11.06 -37.03
CA ILE A 50 -13.42 -9.72 -37.27
C ILE A 50 -14.76 -9.56 -36.55
N ASN A 51 -15.65 -10.54 -36.67
CA ASN A 51 -16.97 -10.52 -36.02
C ASN A 51 -16.87 -10.43 -34.50
N ARG A 52 -15.98 -11.22 -33.88
CA ARG A 52 -15.74 -11.16 -32.43
C ARG A 52 -15.23 -9.79 -31.98
N LYS A 53 -14.32 -9.19 -32.75
CA LYS A 53 -13.82 -7.84 -32.45
C LYS A 53 -14.95 -6.81 -32.55
N HIS A 54 -15.74 -6.84 -33.61
CA HIS A 54 -16.86 -5.94 -33.80
C HIS A 54 -17.92 -6.05 -32.68
N GLN A 55 -18.29 -7.28 -32.29
CA GLN A 55 -19.21 -7.51 -31.17
C GLN A 55 -18.67 -7.00 -29.83
N SER A 56 -17.37 -7.14 -29.58
CA SER A 56 -16.72 -6.59 -28.39
C SER A 56 -16.79 -5.06 -28.36
N ASP A 57 -16.54 -4.42 -29.50
CA ASP A 57 -16.60 -2.95 -29.62
C ASP A 57 -18.02 -2.43 -29.42
N LEU A 58 -19.03 -3.10 -29.99
CA LEU A 58 -20.45 -2.79 -29.75
C LEU A 58 -20.83 -2.94 -28.28
N SER A 59 -20.36 -4.01 -27.62
CA SER A 59 -20.64 -4.28 -26.20
C SER A 59 -20.03 -3.21 -25.29
N LYS A 60 -18.79 -2.78 -25.58
CA LYS A 60 -18.14 -1.66 -24.87
C LYS A 60 -18.90 -0.36 -25.06
N LYS A 61 -19.34 -0.07 -26.29
CA LYS A 61 -20.14 1.12 -26.57
C LYS A 61 -21.48 1.10 -25.84
N LYS A 62 -22.19 -0.02 -25.85
CA LYS A 62 -23.44 -0.18 -25.09
C LYS A 62 -23.24 0.12 -23.60
N LEU A 63 -22.20 -0.44 -22.99
CA LEU A 63 -21.88 -0.18 -21.58
C LEU A 63 -21.53 1.29 -21.30
N GLU A 64 -20.84 1.96 -22.23
CA GLU A 64 -20.56 3.40 -22.14
C GLU A 64 -21.87 4.21 -22.12
N TYR A 65 -22.79 3.93 -23.04
CA TYR A 65 -24.09 4.62 -23.11
C TYR A 65 -24.96 4.32 -21.89
N GLU A 66 -25.00 3.08 -21.40
CA GLU A 66 -25.72 2.74 -20.17
C GLU A 66 -25.18 3.51 -18.96
N ARG A 67 -23.86 3.70 -18.87
CA ARG A 67 -23.25 4.52 -17.81
C ARG A 67 -23.63 5.99 -17.93
N LYS A 68 -23.64 6.55 -19.16
CA LYS A 68 -24.08 7.93 -19.40
C LYS A 68 -25.54 8.13 -19.02
N ALA A 69 -26.42 7.24 -19.47
CA ALA A 69 -27.84 7.25 -19.12
C ALA A 69 -28.05 7.17 -17.59
N LYS A 70 -27.33 6.28 -16.90
CA LYS A 70 -27.38 6.20 -15.43
C LYS A 70 -26.93 7.49 -14.75
N ASN A 71 -25.91 8.16 -15.28
CA ASN A 71 -25.43 9.43 -14.73
C ASN A 71 -26.42 10.57 -14.99
N GLU A 72 -27.07 10.60 -16.16
CA GLU A 72 -28.13 11.57 -16.49
C GLU A 72 -29.36 11.37 -15.60
N ILE A 73 -29.83 10.13 -15.43
CA ILE A 73 -30.91 9.78 -14.50
C ILE A 73 -30.54 10.22 -13.08
N ARG A 74 -29.32 9.92 -12.62
CA ARG A 74 -28.83 10.35 -11.30
C ARG A 74 -28.73 11.87 -11.14
N ALA A 75 -28.48 12.60 -12.23
CA ALA A 75 -28.46 14.06 -12.22
C ALA A 75 -29.88 14.62 -12.10
N LEU A 76 -30.87 13.99 -12.75
CA LEU A 76 -32.29 14.35 -12.68
C LEU A 76 -32.90 14.03 -11.31
N ASP A 77 -32.57 12.87 -10.73
CA ASP A 77 -33.02 12.46 -9.39
C ASP A 77 -32.47 13.37 -8.27
N GLY A 78 -31.52 14.26 -8.60
CA GLY A 78 -30.76 15.04 -7.64
C GLY A 78 -29.81 14.16 -6.83
N LYS A 79 -28.81 14.77 -6.18
CA LYS A 79 -28.09 14.04 -5.13
C LYS A 79 -29.11 13.80 -4.02
N PRO A 80 -29.38 12.55 -3.58
CA PRO A 80 -30.13 12.36 -2.35
C PRO A 80 -29.44 13.23 -1.30
N GLN A 81 -30.20 14.03 -0.55
CA GLN A 81 -29.65 14.68 0.64
C GLN A 81 -29.17 13.54 1.53
N ARG A 82 -27.88 13.18 1.40
CA ARG A 82 -27.20 12.38 2.39
C ARG A 82 -27.18 13.30 3.59
N GLU A 83 -28.01 13.00 4.57
CA GLU A 83 -27.69 13.36 5.95
C GLU A 83 -26.30 12.79 6.18
N TYR A 84 -25.29 13.66 6.05
CA TYR A 84 -23.95 13.33 6.44
C TYR A 84 -24.02 13.16 7.95
N LYS A 85 -24.27 11.92 8.42
CA LYS A 85 -24.15 11.60 9.84
C LYS A 85 -22.80 12.13 10.27
N THR A 86 -22.80 13.10 11.17
CA THR A 86 -21.60 13.71 11.71
C THR A 86 -20.77 12.58 12.29
N LYS A 87 -19.73 12.15 11.58
CA LYS A 87 -19.00 10.95 11.97
C LYS A 87 -18.06 11.32 13.11
N HIS A 88 -18.30 10.70 14.27
CA HIS A 88 -17.38 10.78 15.39
C HIS A 88 -16.04 10.14 15.04
N TRP A 89 -15.00 10.56 15.77
CA TRP A 89 -13.70 9.94 15.71
C TRP A 89 -13.79 8.51 16.18
N THR A 90 -13.38 7.60 15.30
CA THR A 90 -13.08 6.23 15.69
C THR A 90 -11.93 6.19 16.70
N ARG A 91 -11.86 5.15 17.54
CA ARG A 91 -10.69 4.82 18.37
C ARG A 91 -9.33 5.07 17.70
N ASN A 92 -9.16 4.64 16.44
CA ASN A 92 -7.91 4.82 15.71
C ASN A 92 -7.62 6.31 15.41
N GLN A 93 -8.65 7.10 15.13
CA GLN A 93 -8.51 8.55 14.95
C GLN A 93 -8.15 9.24 16.27
N LYS A 94 -8.79 8.86 17.39
CA LYS A 94 -8.43 9.35 18.74
C LYS A 94 -6.98 8.99 19.09
N LEU A 95 -6.55 7.75 18.82
CA LEU A 95 -5.17 7.31 19.05
C LEU A 95 -4.16 8.09 18.18
N GLN A 96 -4.45 8.28 16.90
CA GLN A 96 -3.59 9.07 16.02
C GLN A 96 -3.49 10.53 16.48
N PHE A 97 -4.59 11.11 16.93
CA PHE A 97 -4.62 12.45 17.50
C PHE A 97 -3.74 12.54 18.75
N ALA A 98 -3.84 11.57 19.67
CA ALA A 98 -2.99 11.49 20.85
C ALA A 98 -1.50 11.33 20.48
N LEU A 99 -1.19 10.49 19.49
CA LEU A 99 0.18 10.28 18.99
C LEU A 99 0.78 11.57 18.42
N ASP A 100 0.01 12.32 17.62
CA ASP A 100 0.47 13.59 17.04
C ASP A 100 0.88 14.59 18.13
N ILE A 101 0.06 14.72 19.18
CA ILE A 101 0.34 15.61 20.32
C ILE A 101 1.55 15.10 21.12
N ALA A 102 1.61 13.80 21.43
CA ALA A 102 2.71 13.21 22.19
C ALA A 102 4.07 13.37 21.46
N GLN A 103 4.07 13.24 20.13
CA GLN A 103 5.25 13.50 19.31
C GLN A 103 5.66 14.96 19.32
N GLU A 104 4.71 15.89 19.21
CA GLU A 104 5.00 17.31 19.30
C GLU A 104 5.55 17.70 20.68
N ASN A 105 4.95 17.18 21.76
CA ASN A 105 5.43 17.37 23.13
C ASN A 105 6.86 16.88 23.30
N SER A 106 7.19 15.72 22.73
CA SER A 106 8.56 15.19 22.80
C SER A 106 9.58 16.12 22.15
N LYS A 107 9.22 16.74 21.01
CA LYS A 107 10.07 17.71 20.35
C LYS A 107 10.19 18.98 21.20
N LEU A 108 9.08 19.53 21.69
CA LEU A 108 9.09 20.81 22.42
C LEU A 108 9.92 20.71 23.69
N ARG A 109 9.78 19.58 24.39
CA ARG A 109 10.56 19.23 25.57
C ARG A 109 12.06 19.13 25.28
N ASP A 110 12.41 18.56 24.13
CA ASP A 110 13.80 18.23 23.78
C ASP A 110 14.53 19.32 22.99
N THR A 111 13.82 20.39 22.61
CA THR A 111 14.42 21.62 22.04
C THR A 111 14.54 22.72 23.09
N ASP A 112 15.50 23.61 22.92
CA ASP A 112 15.66 24.80 23.74
C ASP A 112 14.63 25.91 23.41
N LYS A 113 14.82 27.12 23.93
CA LYS A 113 13.94 28.27 23.70
C LYS A 113 14.01 28.86 22.27
N ASN A 114 15.06 28.52 21.52
CA ASN A 114 15.31 28.97 20.15
C ASN A 114 14.92 27.91 19.09
N GLY A 115 14.56 26.70 19.55
CA GLY A 115 14.14 25.60 18.68
C GLY A 115 15.30 24.74 18.23
N GLU A 116 16.44 24.80 18.92
CA GLU A 116 17.57 23.93 18.69
C GLU A 116 17.50 22.75 19.65
N GLY A 117 17.75 21.54 19.14
CA GLY A 117 17.79 20.33 19.93
C GLY A 117 18.79 19.33 19.37
N PHE A 118 18.96 18.21 20.05
CA PHE A 118 19.85 17.14 19.61
C PHE A 118 19.05 15.91 19.20
N CYS A 119 19.41 15.31 18.08
CA CYS A 119 18.85 14.03 17.66
C CYS A 119 19.29 12.94 18.64
N ILE A 120 18.34 12.23 19.25
CA ILE A 120 18.63 11.14 20.20
C ILE A 120 19.46 10.00 19.58
N SER A 121 19.39 9.79 18.26
CA SER A 121 20.14 8.71 17.61
C SER A 121 21.55 9.11 17.20
N CYS A 122 21.72 10.24 16.51
CA CYS A 122 23.03 10.64 15.96
C CYS A 122 23.73 11.75 16.76
N ASN A 123 23.08 12.27 17.81
CA ASN A 123 23.55 13.34 18.68
C ASN A 123 23.97 14.64 17.94
N GLN A 124 23.56 14.81 16.69
CA GLN A 124 23.76 16.06 15.95
C GLN A 124 22.76 17.12 16.40
N LYS A 125 23.23 18.37 16.46
CA LYS A 125 22.38 19.53 16.65
C LYS A 125 21.47 19.72 15.43
N LYS A 126 20.18 19.96 15.67
CA LYS A 126 19.14 20.12 14.64
C LYS A 126 18.16 21.22 15.05
N SER A 127 17.61 21.89 14.05
CA SER A 127 16.50 22.82 14.25
C SER A 127 15.16 22.07 14.44
N TRP A 128 14.18 22.74 15.02
CA TRP A 128 12.82 22.22 15.24
C TRP A 128 12.20 21.57 14.00
N SER A 129 12.40 22.16 12.82
CA SER A 129 11.88 21.68 11.55
C SER A 129 12.51 20.36 11.11
N GLU A 130 13.75 20.10 11.49
CA GLU A 130 14.50 18.88 11.15
C GLU A 130 14.23 17.73 12.11
N LEU A 131 13.57 18.00 13.23
CA LEU A 131 13.26 17.03 14.28
C LEU A 131 11.84 16.46 14.13
N ALA A 132 11.71 15.19 14.51
CA ALA A 132 10.49 14.41 14.66
C ALA A 132 10.41 13.84 16.08
N GLY A 133 9.22 13.39 16.50
CA GLY A 133 9.04 12.62 17.74
C GLY A 133 9.31 11.14 17.48
N GLY A 134 10.58 10.75 17.53
CA GLY A 134 11.05 9.41 17.24
C GLY A 134 10.75 8.43 18.37
N HIS A 135 10.11 7.31 18.04
CA HIS A 135 9.78 6.24 18.97
C HIS A 135 10.95 5.28 19.14
N ARG A 136 11.37 4.96 20.37
CA ARG A 136 12.35 3.89 20.62
C ARG A 136 11.74 2.54 20.27
N TYR A 137 10.55 2.25 20.78
CA TYR A 137 9.77 1.06 20.45
C TYR A 137 8.55 1.44 19.61
N SER A 138 8.29 0.61 18.60
CA SER A 138 7.24 0.82 17.59
C SER A 138 5.89 1.18 18.19
N ARG A 139 5.12 2.01 17.47
CA ARG A 139 3.74 2.40 17.82
C ARG A 139 2.78 1.20 17.86
N MET A 140 3.20 0.04 17.36
CA MET A 140 2.44 -1.21 17.48
C MET A 140 2.25 -1.63 18.94
N PHE A 141 3.23 -1.34 19.80
CA PHE A 141 3.17 -1.65 21.23
C PHE A 141 2.32 -0.61 21.94
N GLN A 142 1.04 -0.92 22.14
CA GLN A 142 0.03 0.00 22.65
C GLN A 142 0.36 0.48 24.08
N SER A 143 0.99 -0.36 24.91
CA SER A 143 1.34 -0.02 26.31
C SER A 143 2.33 1.14 26.41
N ILE A 144 3.21 1.27 25.41
CA ILE A 144 4.34 2.22 25.42
C ILE A 144 4.28 3.28 24.33
N CYS A 145 3.40 3.15 23.32
CA CYS A 145 3.39 4.04 22.15
C CYS A 145 3.14 5.53 22.48
N LEU A 146 2.44 5.81 23.59
CA LEU A 146 2.20 7.17 24.11
C LEU A 146 3.06 7.51 25.34
N HIS A 147 3.90 6.58 25.79
CA HIS A 147 4.72 6.78 26.98
C HIS A 147 5.80 7.85 26.74
N LYS A 148 5.87 8.85 27.62
CA LYS A 148 6.74 10.04 27.45
C LYS A 148 8.22 9.69 27.27
N ALA A 149 8.69 8.60 27.87
CA ALA A 149 10.07 8.13 27.74
C ALA A 149 10.35 7.42 26.41
N ASN A 150 9.32 6.81 25.79
CA ASN A 150 9.45 6.11 24.52
C ASN A 150 9.61 7.07 23.33
N ILE A 151 9.15 8.31 23.46
CA ILE A 151 9.15 9.31 22.38
C ILE A 151 10.19 10.40 22.69
N ASN A 152 11.19 10.57 21.82
CA ASN A 152 12.25 11.58 21.97
C ASN A 152 12.54 12.27 20.64
N ALA A 153 13.11 13.48 20.68
CA ALA A 153 13.48 14.20 19.47
C ALA A 153 14.53 13.41 18.66
N GLN A 154 14.20 13.13 17.41
CA GLN A 154 15.04 12.40 16.47
C GLN A 154 15.00 13.12 15.12
N CYS A 155 16.12 13.23 14.40
CA CYS A 155 16.09 13.87 13.08
C CYS A 155 15.29 13.00 12.08
N HIS A 156 14.71 13.63 11.06
CA HIS A 156 13.91 12.91 10.05
C HIS A 156 14.67 11.77 9.37
N SER A 157 15.96 11.96 9.08
CA SER A 157 16.81 10.93 8.48
C SER A 157 16.91 9.69 9.36
N CYS A 158 17.33 9.85 10.63
CA CYS A 158 17.41 8.70 11.55
C CYS A 158 16.05 8.05 11.81
N ASN A 159 15.00 8.87 11.99
CA ASN A 159 13.65 8.38 12.23
C ASN A 159 13.09 7.58 11.02
N TRP A 160 13.39 8.01 9.80
CA TRP A 160 13.03 7.29 8.58
C TRP A 160 13.78 5.97 8.45
N THR A 161 15.09 5.97 8.72
CA THR A 161 15.91 4.75 8.66
C THR A 161 15.45 3.70 9.68
N THR A 162 14.97 4.11 10.87
CA THR A 162 14.37 3.19 11.85
C THR A 162 12.89 2.85 11.57
N GLY A 163 12.33 3.39 10.49
CA GLY A 163 10.95 3.14 10.05
C GLY A 163 10.80 1.84 9.26
N PRO A 164 9.55 1.48 8.89
CA PRO A 164 9.25 0.22 8.19
C PRO A 164 9.92 0.04 6.83
N SER A 165 10.31 1.15 6.20
CA SER A 165 10.93 1.18 4.86
C SER A 165 12.44 1.35 4.89
N GLY A 166 13.06 1.31 6.08
CA GLY A 166 14.50 1.50 6.25
C GLY A 166 15.35 0.24 6.02
N CYS A 167 16.65 0.42 5.85
CA CYS A 167 17.61 -0.69 5.78
C CYS A 167 17.81 -1.30 7.17
N ILE A 168 17.63 -2.62 7.30
CA ILE A 168 17.69 -3.34 8.59
C ILE A 168 19.01 -3.10 9.32
N LEU A 169 20.15 -3.30 8.65
CA LEU A 169 21.48 -3.15 9.24
C LEU A 169 21.76 -1.72 9.73
N GLU A 170 21.25 -0.73 9.01
CA GLU A 170 21.42 0.67 9.39
C GLU A 170 20.48 1.06 10.54
N ALA A 171 19.26 0.54 10.53
CA ALA A 171 18.29 0.69 11.61
C ALA A 171 18.82 0.13 12.93
N GLU A 172 19.48 -1.04 12.92
CA GLU A 172 20.11 -1.63 14.10
C GLU A 172 21.19 -0.71 14.68
N LYS A 173 22.09 -0.19 13.85
CA LYS A 173 23.13 0.76 14.30
C LYS A 173 22.52 2.01 14.94
N ILE A 174 21.52 2.60 14.28
CA ILE A 174 20.82 3.80 14.77
C ILE A 174 20.07 3.51 16.08
N ASN A 175 19.46 2.34 16.21
CA ASN A 175 18.78 1.92 17.43
C ASN A 175 19.75 1.70 18.59
N THR A 176 20.92 1.09 18.36
CA THR A 176 21.96 0.92 19.38
C THR A 176 22.45 2.27 19.90
N GLU A 177 22.67 3.25 19.03
CA GLU A 177 23.04 4.61 19.47
C GLU A 177 21.88 5.32 20.18
N TYR A 178 20.63 5.13 19.74
CA TYR A 178 19.45 5.60 20.46
C TYR A 178 19.46 5.05 21.90
N GLU A 179 19.66 3.75 22.09
CA GLU A 179 19.69 3.11 23.42
C GLU A 179 20.73 3.72 24.35
N LYS A 180 21.97 3.88 23.88
CA LYS A 180 23.03 4.53 24.68
C LYS A 180 22.61 5.95 25.10
N ASN A 181 22.05 6.71 24.17
CA ASN A 181 21.68 8.10 24.42
C ASN A 181 20.42 8.25 25.28
N ILE A 182 19.44 7.36 25.18
CA ILE A 182 18.27 7.37 26.07
C ILE A 182 18.65 6.99 27.49
N ILE A 183 19.55 6.01 27.67
CA ILE A 183 20.09 5.63 28.99
C ILE A 183 20.83 6.84 29.59
N LYS A 184 21.71 7.48 28.82
CA LYS A 184 22.41 8.70 29.27
C LYS A 184 21.44 9.83 29.63
N LYS A 185 20.34 9.97 28.89
CA LYS A 185 19.37 11.07 29.06
C LYS A 185 18.38 10.84 30.21
N ARG A 186 17.95 9.60 30.45
CA ARG A 186 16.83 9.26 31.34
C ARG A 186 17.19 8.32 32.48
N GLY A 187 18.40 7.77 32.48
CA GLY A 187 18.82 6.70 33.37
C GLY A 187 18.47 5.32 32.84
N GLU A 188 19.19 4.32 33.34
CA GLU A 188 19.00 2.91 33.00
C GLU A 188 17.64 2.39 33.49
N ASP A 189 17.21 2.79 34.69
CA ASP A 189 15.93 2.37 35.28
C ASP A 189 14.74 2.68 34.36
N LYS A 190 14.71 3.88 33.77
CA LYS A 190 13.65 4.29 32.84
C LYS A 190 13.69 3.56 31.51
N PHE A 191 14.88 3.16 31.06
CA PHE A 191 14.99 2.33 29.87
C PHE A 191 14.54 0.89 30.14
N LEU A 192 14.90 0.34 31.31
CA LEU A 192 14.47 -0.98 31.74
C LEU A 192 12.95 -1.05 31.94
N GLU A 193 12.33 -0.01 32.51
CA GLU A 193 10.87 0.12 32.62
C GLU A 193 10.19 -0.02 31.24
N LEU A 194 10.70 0.68 30.21
CA LEU A 194 10.17 0.57 28.84
C LEU A 194 10.34 -0.84 28.26
N GLN A 195 11.45 -1.51 28.56
CA GLN A 195 11.68 -2.89 28.14
C GLN A 195 10.71 -3.85 28.80
N LEU A 196 10.49 -3.73 30.11
CA LEU A 196 9.55 -4.56 30.86
C LEU A 196 8.12 -4.39 30.33
N MET A 197 7.65 -3.15 30.18
CA MET A 197 6.32 -2.87 29.61
C MET A 197 6.12 -3.51 28.22
N LYS A 198 7.15 -3.49 27.37
CA LYS A 198 7.13 -4.15 26.06
C LYS A 198 6.99 -5.66 26.21
N GLN A 199 7.74 -6.29 27.11
CA GLN A 199 7.70 -7.74 27.33
C GLN A 199 6.38 -8.20 27.94
N GLU A 200 5.83 -7.42 28.87
CA GLU A 200 4.50 -7.65 29.43
C GLU A 200 3.41 -7.57 28.36
N GLU A 201 3.46 -6.58 27.47
CA GLU A 201 2.52 -6.49 26.35
C GLU A 201 2.65 -7.67 25.40
N LEU A 202 3.87 -8.10 25.06
CA LEU A 202 4.08 -9.29 24.23
C LEU A 202 3.46 -10.55 24.86
N SER A 203 3.46 -10.63 26.19
CA SER A 203 2.86 -11.73 26.94
C SER A 203 1.32 -11.63 27.00
N ASN A 204 0.76 -10.42 26.99
CA ASN A 204 -0.69 -10.19 27.02
C ASN A 204 -1.14 -8.98 26.16
N PRO A 205 -1.15 -9.09 24.82
CA PRO A 205 -1.36 -7.93 23.95
C PRO A 205 -2.75 -7.28 24.07
N VAL A 206 -3.77 -8.07 24.42
CA VAL A 206 -5.16 -7.59 24.47
C VAL A 206 -5.38 -6.63 25.64
N ALA A 207 -4.71 -6.85 26.77
CA ALA A 207 -4.87 -6.04 27.98
C ALA A 207 -4.41 -4.58 27.80
N TYR A 208 -3.43 -4.34 26.94
CA TYR A 208 -2.83 -3.02 26.72
C TYR A 208 -3.45 -2.25 25.56
N LYS A 209 -4.45 -2.80 24.90
CA LYS A 209 -5.14 -2.13 23.79
C LYS A 209 -5.82 -0.85 24.29
N TRP A 210 -5.55 0.27 23.63
CA TRP A 210 -6.24 1.53 23.91
C TRP A 210 -7.73 1.41 23.62
N THR A 211 -8.55 1.76 24.61
CA THR A 211 -9.99 1.96 24.48
C THR A 211 -10.26 3.44 24.25
N GLU A 212 -11.45 3.78 23.73
CA GLU A 212 -11.83 5.19 23.55
C GLU A 212 -11.83 5.94 24.89
N ILE A 213 -12.38 5.32 25.94
CA ILE A 213 -12.39 5.87 27.31
C ILE A 213 -10.97 6.23 27.79
N LYS A 214 -10.01 5.29 27.70
CA LYS A 214 -8.62 5.54 28.12
C LYS A 214 -7.96 6.67 27.31
N LEU A 215 -8.32 6.83 26.04
CA LEU A 215 -7.81 7.91 25.21
C LEU A 215 -8.45 9.25 25.58
N ASP A 216 -9.75 9.26 25.88
CA ASP A 216 -10.47 10.47 26.27
C ASP A 216 -10.01 11.02 27.62
N GLU A 217 -9.56 10.14 28.52
CA GLU A 217 -8.90 10.49 29.78
C GLU A 217 -7.48 11.06 29.55
N LEU A 218 -6.71 10.51 28.60
CA LEU A 218 -5.31 10.87 28.38
C LEU A 218 -5.10 12.12 27.51
N ILE A 219 -5.96 12.34 26.50
CA ILE A 219 -5.81 13.45 25.54
C ILE A 219 -5.77 14.82 26.23
N PRO A 220 -6.64 15.15 27.21
CA PRO A 220 -6.57 16.42 27.94
C PRO A 220 -5.21 16.69 28.59
N ASP A 221 -4.57 15.67 29.16
CA ASP A 221 -3.25 15.79 29.78
C ASP A 221 -2.15 16.05 28.73
N LEU A 222 -2.24 15.39 27.57
CA LEU A 222 -1.32 15.62 26.46
C LEU A 222 -1.45 17.05 25.91
N ILE A 223 -2.67 17.55 25.79
CA ILE A 223 -2.95 18.93 25.36
C ILE A 223 -2.41 19.93 26.38
N THR A 224 -2.67 19.72 27.67
CA THR A 224 -2.20 20.60 28.74
C THR A 224 -0.67 20.64 28.82
N GLU A 225 -0.02 19.48 28.66
CA GLU A 225 1.45 19.43 28.58
C GLU A 225 1.99 20.11 27.32
N ASN A 226 1.32 19.96 26.17
CA ASN A 226 1.67 20.70 24.96
C ASN A 226 1.63 22.19 25.25
N GLU A 227 0.52 22.63 25.87
CA GLU A 227 0.24 24.02 26.20
C GLU A 227 1.28 24.63 27.14
N ARG A 228 1.66 23.89 28.18
CA ARG A 228 2.74 24.27 29.10
C ARG A 228 4.09 24.37 28.40
N LEU A 229 4.38 23.46 27.46
CA LEU A 229 5.69 23.39 26.81
C LEU A 229 5.91 24.57 25.86
N TRP A 230 4.96 24.88 24.98
CA TRP A 230 5.15 25.91 23.96
C TRP A 230 5.12 27.35 24.48
N GLU A 231 4.48 27.63 25.62
CA GLU A 231 4.50 28.96 26.24
C GLU A 231 5.92 29.46 26.50
N THR A 232 6.86 28.55 26.72
CA THR A 232 8.28 28.87 26.95
C THR A 232 9.12 28.97 25.67
N LYS A 233 8.53 28.77 24.49
CA LYS A 233 9.23 28.55 23.22
C LYS A 233 8.94 29.67 22.21
N ASN A 234 9.82 30.66 22.17
CA ASN A 234 9.66 31.84 21.30
C ASN A 234 9.59 31.51 19.79
N PHE A 235 10.26 30.44 19.37
CA PHE A 235 10.27 30.00 17.97
C PHE A 235 8.97 29.30 17.53
N TYR A 236 8.17 28.82 18.48
CA TYR A 236 7.07 27.92 18.19
C TYR A 236 5.74 28.66 18.22
N LYS A 237 4.99 28.53 17.12
CA LYS A 237 3.59 28.93 17.02
C LYS A 237 2.76 27.70 16.62
N PRO A 238 1.80 27.25 17.43
CA PRO A 238 0.99 26.07 17.15
C PRO A 238 0.23 26.31 15.86
N LYS A 239 0.43 25.41 14.91
CA LYS A 239 -0.34 25.41 13.67
C LYS A 239 -1.77 24.92 13.88
N LYS A 240 -1.99 24.17 14.95
CA LYS A 240 -3.27 23.57 15.35
C LYS A 240 -3.55 23.96 16.78
N ASN A 241 -4.78 24.37 17.07
CA ASN A 241 -5.26 24.49 18.45
C ASN A 241 -5.84 23.13 18.85
N TRP A 242 -5.01 22.29 19.49
CA TRP A 242 -5.37 20.93 19.86
C TRP A 242 -6.62 20.88 20.75
N ARG A 243 -6.71 21.79 21.73
CA ARG A 243 -7.86 21.93 22.64
C ARG A 243 -9.15 22.19 21.86
N LYS A 244 -9.16 23.20 20.99
CA LYS A 244 -10.35 23.53 20.17
C LYS A 244 -10.76 22.40 19.23
N ILE A 245 -9.80 21.67 18.67
CA ILE A 245 -10.10 20.52 17.80
C ILE A 245 -10.76 19.40 18.63
N TYR A 246 -10.22 19.09 19.81
CA TYR A 246 -10.75 18.05 20.68
C TYR A 246 -12.12 18.42 21.28
N GLU A 247 -12.30 19.65 21.75
CA GLU A 247 -13.59 20.15 22.24
C GLU A 247 -14.67 20.11 21.17
N LYS A 248 -14.32 20.41 19.90
CA LYS A 248 -15.25 20.29 18.78
C LYS A 248 -15.66 18.84 18.54
N GLU A 249 -14.79 17.88 18.85
CA GLU A 249 -15.11 16.47 18.76
C GLU A 249 -16.02 16.02 19.91
N LEU A 250 -15.74 16.42 21.15
CA LEU A 250 -16.60 16.13 22.30
C LEU A 250 -18.01 16.73 22.13
N LYS A 251 -18.13 17.92 21.56
CA LYS A 251 -19.44 18.56 21.28
C LYS A 251 -20.25 17.86 20.19
N ARG A 252 -19.70 16.86 19.50
CA ARG A 252 -20.46 16.05 18.55
C ARG A 252 -21.21 14.92 19.24
N GLU A 253 -20.76 14.48 20.42
CA GLU A 253 -21.42 13.48 21.31
C GLU A 253 -22.75 14.00 21.83
#